data_AF-C6WUS6-F1
#
_entry.id   AF-C6WUS6-F1
#
_cell.length_a   1.000
_cell.length_b   1.000
_cell.length_c   1.000
_cell.angle_alpha   90.00
_cell.angle_beta   90.00
_cell.angle_gamma   90.00
#
_symmetry.space_group_name_H-M   'P 1'
#
loop_
_entity.id
_entity.type
_entity.pdbx_description
1 polymer ?
#
loop_
_entity_poly.entity_id
_entity_poly.type
_entity_poly.pdbx_seq_one_letter_code
_entity_poly.pdbx_strand_id
1 'polypeptide(L)'
;MKSQMIKLSMLAAMVAGLMSVMPVHAATVLDVLTDTQDRYTGPTVEDNVALMDTDKNGFADAGEVRAFLELKHGKGYESEVLDRFEALLRGASCGTVAGASQLTN
;
A
#
# COMPACT_ATOMS: atom_id res chain seq x y z
N MET A 1 3.61 -48.82 -35.62
CA MET A 1 3.09 -48.53 -34.26
C MET A 1 4.19 -48.12 -33.28
N LYS A 2 5.31 -48.86 -33.17
CA LYS A 2 6.45 -48.54 -32.27
C LYS A 2 7.05 -47.13 -32.44
N SER A 3 7.16 -46.61 -33.66
CA SER A 3 7.71 -45.26 -33.93
C SER A 3 6.81 -44.11 -33.43
N GLN A 4 5.48 -44.31 -33.40
CA GLN A 4 4.54 -43.28 -32.92
C GLN A 4 4.53 -43.19 -31.38
N MET A 5 4.73 -44.31 -30.70
CA MET A 5 4.84 -44.35 -29.24
C MET A 5 6.13 -43.69 -28.73
N ILE A 6 7.24 -43.85 -29.45
CA ILE A 6 8.52 -43.19 -29.11
C ILE A 6 8.40 -41.67 -29.25
N LYS A 7 7.76 -41.17 -30.31
CA LYS A 7 7.52 -39.73 -30.50
C LYS A 7 6.61 -39.14 -29.42
N LEU A 8 5.57 -39.86 -29.01
CA LEU A 8 4.66 -39.43 -27.95
C LEU A 8 5.35 -39.39 -26.58
N SER A 9 6.21 -40.37 -26.29
CA SER A 9 7.03 -40.40 -25.07
C SER A 9 8.09 -39.29 -25.04
N MET A 10 8.69 -38.96 -26.19
CA MET A 10 9.66 -37.86 -26.30
C MET A 10 8.98 -36.49 -26.13
N LEU A 11 7.79 -36.31 -26.72
CA LEU A 11 6.99 -35.09 -26.57
C LEU A 11 6.55 -34.88 -25.12
N ALA A 12 6.12 -35.96 -24.44
CA ALA A 12 5.72 -35.90 -23.03
C ALA A 12 6.90 -35.54 -22.10
N ALA A 13 8.10 -36.08 -22.37
CA ALA A 13 9.30 -35.74 -21.60
C ALA A 13 9.75 -34.28 -21.82
N MET A 14 9.57 -33.75 -23.03
CA MET A 14 9.92 -32.37 -23.37
C MET A 14 8.97 -31.34 -22.73
N VAL A 15 7.68 -31.68 -22.57
CA VAL A 15 6.70 -30.85 -21.88
C VAL A 15 6.89 -30.88 -20.36
N ALA A 16 7.28 -32.03 -19.80
CA ALA A 16 7.55 -32.16 -18.36
C ALA A 16 8.82 -31.40 -17.92
N GLY A 17 9.85 -31.33 -18.77
CA GLY A 17 11.08 -30.58 -18.50
C GLY A 17 10.93 -29.05 -18.55
N LEU A 18 9.88 -28.53 -19.19
CA LEU A 18 9.65 -27.08 -19.29
C LEU A 18 8.98 -26.49 -18.04
N MET A 19 8.41 -27.33 -17.16
CA MET A 19 7.69 -26.90 -15.95
C MET A 19 8.56 -26.85 -14.69
N SER A 20 9.84 -27.24 -14.78
CA SER A 20 10.76 -27.17 -13.65
C SER A 20 11.41 -25.79 -13.56
N VAL A 21 11.12 -25.10 -12.46
CA VAL A 21 11.80 -23.88 -11.95
C VAL A 21 11.23 -22.56 -12.44
N MET A 22 10.00 -22.24 -12.02
CA MET A 22 9.64 -20.84 -11.74
C MET A 22 9.97 -20.58 -10.26
N PRO A 23 10.98 -19.75 -9.93
CA PRO A 23 11.14 -19.29 -8.55
C PRO A 23 9.97 -18.34 -8.24
N VAL A 24 8.95 -18.85 -7.54
CA VAL A 24 8.04 -18.00 -6.76
C VAL A 24 8.87 -17.47 -5.59
N HIS A 25 9.58 -16.36 -5.82
CA HIS A 25 10.18 -15.61 -4.72
C HIS A 25 9.04 -14.79 -4.12
N ALA A 26 8.64 -15.12 -2.90
CA ALA A 26 7.70 -14.31 -2.14
C ALA A 26 8.44 -13.03 -1.73
N ALA A 27 8.35 -12.00 -2.57
CA ALA A 27 8.89 -10.68 -2.24
C ALA A 27 8.30 -10.23 -0.90
N THR A 28 9.16 -9.94 0.05
CA THR A 28 8.71 -9.36 1.33
C THR A 28 8.28 -7.91 1.09
N VAL A 29 7.40 -7.38 1.94
CA VAL A 29 7.03 -5.94 1.86
C VAL A 29 8.27 -5.06 1.94
N LEU A 30 9.31 -5.50 2.66
CA LEU A 30 10.58 -4.80 2.74
C LEU A 30 11.31 -4.80 1.38
N ASP A 31 11.42 -5.94 0.70
CA ASP A 31 12.01 -6.02 -0.66
C ASP A 31 11.31 -5.14 -1.69
N VAL A 32 10.00 -4.90 -1.51
CA VAL A 32 9.23 -4.01 -2.40
C VAL A 32 9.53 -2.53 -2.11
N LEU A 33 9.93 -2.22 -0.88
CA LEU A 33 10.16 -0.86 -0.42
C LEU A 33 11.64 -0.45 -0.45
N THR A 34 12.58 -1.37 -0.72
CA THR A 34 14.03 -1.11 -0.70
C THR A 34 14.76 -1.49 -2.00
N ASP A 35 15.81 -0.74 -2.36
CA ASP A 35 16.67 -1.02 -3.51
C ASP A 35 17.67 -2.15 -3.20
N THR A 36 18.50 -2.48 -4.20
CA THR A 36 19.57 -3.49 -4.06
C THR A 36 20.69 -3.09 -3.08
N GLN A 37 20.61 -1.89 -2.49
CA GLN A 37 21.50 -1.37 -1.45
C GLN A 37 20.77 -1.18 -0.10
N ASP A 38 19.60 -1.82 0.08
CA ASP A 38 18.74 -1.73 1.27
C ASP A 38 18.24 -0.30 1.58
N ARG A 39 18.19 0.59 0.59
CA ARG A 39 17.67 1.96 0.77
C ARG A 39 16.22 2.03 0.37
N TYR A 40 15.40 2.74 1.15
CA TYR A 40 13.99 2.98 0.81
C TYR A 40 13.84 3.62 -0.57
N THR A 41 13.01 3.04 -1.43
CA THR A 41 12.75 3.50 -2.82
C THR A 41 11.36 4.10 -3.03
N GLY A 42 10.52 4.08 -2.00
CA GLY A 42 9.20 4.68 -2.10
C GLY A 42 9.28 6.22 -2.14
N PRO A 43 8.16 6.89 -2.45
CA PRO A 43 8.10 8.35 -2.43
C PRO A 43 8.45 8.86 -1.03
N THR A 44 9.23 9.95 -0.98
CA THR A 44 9.59 10.59 0.28
C THR A 44 8.35 11.23 0.93
N VAL A 45 8.46 11.60 2.21
CA VAL A 45 7.37 12.33 2.87
C VAL A 45 7.18 13.67 2.16
N GLU A 46 8.29 14.32 1.79
CA GLU A 46 8.35 15.59 1.09
C GLU A 46 7.65 15.52 -0.27
N ASP A 47 7.89 14.45 -1.05
CA ASP A 47 7.22 14.25 -2.34
C ASP A 47 5.71 14.08 -2.16
N ASN A 48 5.28 13.34 -1.13
CA ASN A 48 3.86 13.16 -0.85
C ASN A 48 3.21 14.47 -0.39
N VAL A 49 3.87 15.28 0.45
CA VAL A 49 3.37 16.59 0.87
C VAL A 49 3.28 17.53 -0.33
N ALA A 50 4.27 17.54 -1.22
CA ALA A 50 4.24 18.37 -2.43
C ALA A 50 3.10 18.02 -3.40
N LEU A 51 2.66 16.74 -3.40
CA LEU A 51 1.50 16.28 -4.15
C LEU A 51 0.16 16.65 -3.48
N MET A 52 0.14 16.76 -2.15
CA MET A 52 -1.05 17.16 -1.38
C MET A 52 -1.25 18.67 -1.34
N ASP A 53 -0.17 19.44 -1.21
CA ASP A 53 -0.14 20.90 -1.16
C ASP A 53 -0.57 21.48 -2.51
N THR A 54 -1.87 21.78 -2.62
CA THR A 54 -2.49 22.29 -3.86
C THR A 54 -2.41 23.80 -3.95
N ASP A 55 -2.47 24.49 -2.82
CA ASP A 55 -2.40 25.95 -2.76
C ASP A 55 -0.95 26.49 -2.77
N LYS A 56 0.05 25.58 -2.70
CA LYS A 56 1.48 25.85 -2.75
C LYS A 56 1.97 26.74 -1.61
N ASN A 57 1.37 26.59 -0.43
CA ASN A 57 1.74 27.31 0.78
C ASN A 57 2.91 26.64 1.54
N GLY A 58 3.35 25.45 1.12
CA GLY A 58 4.47 24.71 1.70
C GLY A 58 4.08 23.64 2.72
N PHE A 59 2.79 23.40 2.96
CA PHE A 59 2.29 22.30 3.78
C PHE A 59 0.95 21.79 3.24
N ALA A 60 0.53 20.60 3.68
CA ALA A 60 -0.78 20.06 3.38
C ALA A 60 -1.72 20.24 4.57
N ASP A 61 -2.84 20.93 4.38
CA ASP A 61 -3.88 21.02 5.41
C ASP A 61 -4.78 19.76 5.46
N ALA A 62 -5.66 19.66 6.46
CA ALA A 62 -6.52 18.48 6.61
C ALA A 62 -7.51 18.28 5.46
N GLY A 63 -7.99 19.36 4.84
CA GLY A 63 -8.84 19.29 3.67
C GLY A 63 -8.09 18.78 2.44
N GLU A 64 -6.84 19.22 2.25
CA GLU A 64 -5.96 18.76 1.19
C GLU A 64 -5.56 17.29 1.36
N VAL A 65 -5.24 16.88 2.60
CA VAL A 65 -5.01 15.47 2.95
C VAL A 65 -6.25 14.63 2.64
N ARG A 66 -7.45 15.08 3.04
CA ARG A 66 -8.71 14.39 2.74
C ARG A 66 -8.91 14.26 1.23
N ALA A 67 -8.80 15.36 0.48
CA ALA A 67 -8.99 15.36 -0.96
C ALA A 67 -8.01 14.40 -1.66
N PHE A 68 -6.74 14.37 -1.23
CA PHE A 68 -5.74 13.48 -1.79
C PHE A 68 -6.01 12.00 -1.48
N LEU A 69 -6.42 11.68 -0.25
CA LEU A 69 -6.77 10.32 0.14
C LEU A 69 -8.03 9.83 -0.59
N GLU A 70 -9.04 10.69 -0.74
CA GLU A 70 -10.25 10.38 -1.51
C GLU A 70 -9.94 10.18 -3.00
N LEU A 71 -8.99 10.96 -3.55
CA LEU A 71 -8.52 10.77 -4.93
C LEU A 71 -7.88 9.40 -5.14
N LYS A 72 -7.11 8.91 -4.16
CA LYS A 72 -6.40 7.61 -4.25
C LYS A 72 -7.26 6.40 -3.93
N HIS A 73 -8.14 6.51 -2.94
CA HIS A 73 -8.85 5.37 -2.35
C HIS A 73 -10.37 5.41 -2.53
N GLY A 74 -10.90 6.53 -3.02
CA GLY A 74 -12.33 6.76 -3.18
C GLY A 74 -12.94 7.59 -2.06
N LYS A 75 -14.16 8.07 -2.31
CA LYS A 75 -14.87 9.00 -1.44
C LYS A 75 -15.13 8.40 -0.05
N GLY A 76 -14.89 9.19 1.00
CA GLY A 76 -15.14 8.79 2.39
C GLY A 76 -14.06 7.91 3.02
N TYR A 77 -12.95 7.68 2.33
CA TYR A 77 -11.81 6.94 2.87
C TYR A 77 -11.31 7.58 4.17
N GLU A 78 -11.25 6.79 5.25
CA GLU A 78 -10.82 7.22 6.59
C GLU A 78 -11.54 8.47 7.10
N SER A 79 -12.79 8.68 6.68
CA SER A 79 -13.59 9.87 7.01
C SER A 79 -13.69 10.12 8.52
N GLU A 80 -13.92 9.10 9.34
CA GLU A 80 -14.00 9.27 10.81
C GLU A 80 -12.68 9.78 11.40
N VAL A 81 -11.54 9.29 10.90
CA VAL A 81 -10.21 9.72 11.36
C VAL A 81 -9.95 11.16 10.94
N LEU A 82 -10.26 11.49 9.68
CA LEU A 82 -10.08 12.83 9.13
C LEU A 82 -11.02 13.84 9.78
N ASP A 83 -12.25 13.46 10.12
CA ASP A 83 -13.21 14.29 10.85
C ASP A 83 -12.67 14.64 12.25
N ARG A 84 -12.08 13.65 12.96
CA ARG A 84 -11.41 13.90 14.25
C ARG A 84 -10.18 14.79 14.08
N PHE A 85 -9.38 14.56 13.03
CA PHE A 85 -8.20 15.37 12.75
C PHE A 85 -8.57 16.85 12.49
N GLU A 86 -9.59 17.10 11.66
CA GLU A 86 -10.12 18.44 11.44
C GLU A 86 -10.70 19.07 12.72
N ALA A 87 -11.36 18.28 13.56
CA ALA A 87 -11.88 18.76 14.85
C ALA A 87 -10.75 19.20 15.80
N LEU A 88 -9.62 18.48 15.83
CA LEU A 88 -8.44 18.85 16.60
C LEU A 88 -7.85 20.19 16.11
N LEU A 89 -7.76 20.39 14.79
CA LEU A 89 -7.28 21.66 14.21
C LEU A 89 -8.20 22.84 14.52
N ARG A 90 -9.52 22.59 14.66
CA ARG A 90 -10.52 23.61 15.02
C ARG A 90 -10.52 23.99 16.50
N GLY A 91 -9.57 23.48 17.30
CA GLY A 91 -9.41 23.88 18.69
C GLY A 91 -10.03 22.92 19.70
N ALA A 92 -10.28 21.65 19.32
CA ALA A 92 -10.39 20.57 20.31
C ALA A 92 -8.99 20.29 20.93
N SER A 93 -8.46 21.30 21.63
CA SER A 93 -7.29 21.20 22.51
C SER A 93 -7.52 20.04 23.47
N CYS A 94 -6.53 19.15 23.59
CA CYS A 94 -6.45 17.99 24.48
C CYS A 94 -7.36 18.10 25.73
N GLY A 95 -8.64 17.75 25.54
CA GLY A 95 -9.53 17.41 26.62
C GLY A 95 -9.19 15.99 27.00
N THR A 96 -8.44 15.83 28.09
CA THR A 96 -8.44 14.60 28.88
C THR A 96 -9.85 14.00 28.82
N VAL A 97 -10.00 12.78 28.31
CA VAL A 97 -11.28 12.07 28.38
C VAL A 97 -11.57 11.70 29.84
N ALA A 98 -11.99 12.68 30.63
CA ALA A 98 -12.80 12.42 31.81
C ALA A 98 -14.22 12.11 31.30
N GLY A 99 -14.43 10.85 30.88
CA GLY A 99 -15.78 10.32 30.65
C GLY A 99 -16.12 9.92 29.21
N ALA A 100 -15.30 9.10 28.56
CA ALA A 100 -15.82 8.11 27.63
C ALA A 100 -15.83 6.77 28.36
N SER A 101 -16.93 6.52 29.08
CA SER A 101 -17.25 5.21 29.63
C SER A 101 -17.23 4.19 28.49
N GLN A 102 -16.21 3.34 28.46
CA GLN A 102 -16.26 1.99 27.90
C GLN A 102 -15.01 1.20 28.35
N LEU A 103 -14.98 0.89 29.65
CA LEU A 103 -14.42 -0.36 30.12
C LEU A 103 -15.60 -1.33 30.26
N THR A 104 -15.76 -2.19 29.26
CA THR A 104 -16.56 -3.41 29.40
C THR A 104 -15.61 -4.59 29.48
N ASN A 105 -15.29 -5.01 30.70
CA ASN A 105 -15.29 -6.40 31.16
C ASN A 105 -15.12 -6.41 32.68
#